data_AF-A0A6L5ZFX4-F1
#
_entry.id   AF-A0A6L5ZFX4-F1
#
_cell.length_a   1.000
_cell.length_b   1.000
_cell.length_c   1.000
_cell.angle_alpha   90.00
_cell.angle_beta   90.00
_cell.angle_gamma   90.00
#
_symmetry.space_group_name_H-M   'P 1'
#
loop_
_entity.id
_entity.type
_entity.pdbx_description
1 polymer ?
#
loop_
_entity_poly.entity_id
_entity_poly.type
_entity_poly.pdbx_seq_one_letter_code
_entity_poly.pdbx_strand_id
1 'polypeptide(L)'
;MSSAVEIRPGSVQARELAVIERALARNGQVAARLVDAHGDTVDVPAELVGVLMAIVQHLKAGHGVTVASLQAELTTVEAAELLNVSRPHLIKLLDGGAFPFRMVGTHRRLLLVDVLAYRDRQDAVAREALDELTRQAEDLGLYD
;
A
#
# COMPACT_ATOMS: atom_id res chain seq x y z
N MET A 1 -11.37 -17.03 2.75
CA MET A 1 -10.29 -16.33 3.46
C MET A 1 -9.28 -15.91 2.42
N SER A 2 -9.06 -14.62 2.21
CA SER A 2 -7.95 -14.16 1.38
C SER A 2 -6.68 -14.36 2.20
N SER A 3 -5.81 -15.28 1.77
CA SER A 3 -4.55 -15.58 2.45
C SER A 3 -3.60 -14.39 2.31
N ALA A 4 -3.45 -13.62 3.38
CA ALA A 4 -2.35 -12.68 3.47
C ALA A 4 -1.05 -13.47 3.67
N VAL A 5 -0.03 -13.16 2.88
CA VAL A 5 1.31 -13.73 3.05
C VAL A 5 2.14 -12.75 3.86
N GLU A 6 2.72 -13.21 4.96
CA GLU A 6 3.51 -12.39 5.89
C GLU A 6 4.99 -12.79 5.84
N ILE A 7 5.87 -11.79 5.78
CA ILE A 7 7.29 -11.92 6.02
C ILE A 7 7.61 -11.17 7.31
N ARG A 8 8.05 -11.91 8.34
CA ARG A 8 8.38 -11.33 9.64
C ARG A 8 9.75 -10.64 9.65
N PRO A 9 9.95 -9.61 10.49
CA PRO A 9 11.27 -9.04 10.73
C PRO A 9 12.31 -10.12 11.07
N GLY A 10 13.51 -10.00 10.50
CA GLY A 10 14.62 -10.92 10.79
C GLY A 10 14.48 -12.34 10.22
N SER A 11 13.40 -12.66 9.50
CA SER A 11 13.22 -13.97 8.85
C SER A 11 14.12 -14.16 7.63
N VAL A 12 14.58 -13.07 7.01
CA VAL A 12 15.56 -13.05 5.90
C VAL A 12 16.84 -12.39 6.40
N GLN A 13 18.00 -12.96 6.07
CA GLN A 13 19.26 -12.46 6.59
C GLN A 13 19.63 -11.13 5.91
N ALA A 14 20.25 -10.21 6.65
CA ALA A 14 20.66 -8.90 6.12
C ALA A 14 21.56 -9.01 4.87
N ARG A 15 22.43 -10.03 4.82
CA ARG A 15 23.29 -10.30 3.65
C ARG A 15 22.49 -10.69 2.41
N GLU A 16 21.41 -11.45 2.58
CA GLU A 16 20.54 -11.89 1.48
C GLU A 16 19.74 -10.70 0.94
N LEU A 17 19.18 -9.90 1.85
CA LEU A 17 18.49 -8.65 1.50
C LEU A 17 19.40 -7.70 0.72
N ALA A 18 20.67 -7.54 1.12
CA ALA A 18 21.64 -6.70 0.41
C ALA A 18 22.03 -7.25 -0.97
N VAL A 19 21.98 -8.57 -1.19
CA VAL A 19 22.18 -9.17 -2.52
C VAL A 19 20.95 -8.91 -3.39
N ILE A 20 19.75 -9.12 -2.87
CA ILE A 20 18.49 -8.90 -3.59
C ILE A 20 18.33 -7.42 -3.96
N GLU A 21 18.58 -6.51 -3.03
CA GLU A 21 18.53 -5.06 -3.28
C GLU A 21 19.46 -4.66 -4.44
N ARG A 22 20.71 -5.17 -4.45
CA ARG A 22 21.66 -4.89 -5.54
C ARG A 22 21.23 -5.51 -6.87
N ALA A 23 20.58 -6.67 -6.86
CA ALA A 23 20.06 -7.33 -8.05
C ALA A 23 18.83 -6.60 -8.63
N LEU A 24 18.02 -5.98 -7.77
CA LEU A 24 16.85 -5.18 -8.15
C LEU A 24 17.22 -3.72 -8.51
N ALA A 25 18.34 -3.21 -7.98
CA ALA A 25 18.83 -1.87 -8.27
C ALA A 25 19.17 -1.76 -9.77
N ARG A 26 18.55 -0.79 -10.45
CA ARG A 26 18.82 -0.51 -11.87
C ARG A 26 20.25 0.01 -12.05
N ASN A 27 21.18 -0.91 -12.34
CA ASN A 27 22.56 -0.59 -12.71
C ASN A 27 22.78 -0.76 -14.21
N GLY A 28 21.95 -0.10 -15.04
CA GLY A 28 22.05 -0.12 -16.51
C GLY A 28 20.77 -0.57 -17.24
N GLN A 29 20.93 -1.09 -18.47
CA GLN A 29 19.84 -1.54 -19.35
C GLN A 29 19.32 -2.97 -19.06
N VAL A 30 19.90 -3.70 -18.09
CA VAL A 30 19.54 -5.11 -17.85
C VAL A 30 18.49 -5.18 -16.74
N ALA A 31 17.33 -5.75 -17.07
CA ALA A 31 16.25 -6.01 -16.10
C ALA A 31 16.63 -7.14 -15.15
N ALA A 32 16.10 -7.08 -13.92
CA ALA A 32 16.17 -8.20 -12.98
C ALA A 32 15.46 -9.41 -13.59
N ARG A 33 16.01 -10.62 -13.37
CA ARG A 33 15.47 -11.88 -13.89
C ARG A 33 15.22 -12.87 -12.76
N LEU A 34 14.12 -13.60 -12.86
CA LEU A 34 13.88 -14.80 -12.05
C LEU A 34 14.35 -16.02 -12.85
N VAL A 35 14.89 -16.99 -12.14
CA VAL A 35 15.27 -18.30 -12.67
C VAL A 35 14.32 -19.32 -12.05
N ASP A 36 13.66 -20.11 -12.88
CA ASP A 36 12.77 -21.17 -12.40
C ASP A 36 13.54 -22.44 -11.99
N ALA A 37 12.82 -23.48 -11.57
CA ALA A 37 13.43 -24.75 -11.14
C ALA A 37 14.12 -25.52 -12.29
N HIS A 38 13.84 -25.18 -13.55
CA HIS A 38 14.40 -25.80 -14.75
C HIS A 38 15.61 -25.01 -15.30
N GLY A 39 15.86 -23.82 -14.76
CA GLY A 39 16.93 -22.93 -15.22
C GLY A 39 16.47 -21.92 -16.28
N ASP A 40 15.18 -21.92 -16.63
CA ASP A 40 14.62 -20.94 -17.56
C ASP A 40 14.52 -19.58 -16.88
N THR A 41 14.80 -18.52 -17.64
CA THR A 41 14.81 -17.15 -17.11
C THR A 41 13.61 -16.35 -17.59
N VAL A 42 12.98 -15.62 -16.68
CA VAL A 42 11.92 -14.65 -16.99
C VAL A 42 12.30 -13.27 -16.47
N ASP A 43 12.14 -12.25 -17.30
CA ASP A 43 12.34 -10.86 -16.89
C ASP A 43 11.27 -10.45 -15.86
N VAL A 44 11.71 -9.78 -14.80
CA VAL A 44 10.81 -9.22 -13.80
C VAL A 44 10.25 -7.90 -14.33
N PRO A 45 8.91 -7.77 -14.49
CA PRO A 45 8.27 -6.52 -14.86
C PRO A 45 8.66 -5.37 -13.93
N ALA A 46 8.75 -4.15 -14.48
CA ALA A 46 9.20 -2.98 -13.72
C ALA A 46 8.34 -2.71 -12.47
N GLU A 47 7.04 -2.97 -12.56
CA GLU A 47 6.08 -2.85 -11.47
C GLU A 47 6.42 -3.79 -10.31
N LEU A 48 6.80 -5.04 -10.62
CA LEU A 48 7.22 -6.01 -9.61
C LEU A 48 8.58 -5.68 -9.02
N VAL A 49 9.51 -5.10 -9.79
CA VAL A 49 10.79 -4.62 -9.24
C VAL A 49 10.56 -3.57 -8.16
N GLY A 50 9.66 -2.61 -8.39
CA GLY A 50 9.31 -1.58 -7.40
C GLY A 50 8.74 -2.18 -6.11
N VAL A 51 7.82 -3.13 -6.23
CA VAL A 51 7.24 -3.83 -5.07
C VAL A 51 8.29 -4.63 -4.30
N LEU A 52 9.12 -5.40 -4.99
CA LEU A 52 10.19 -6.18 -4.36
C LEU A 52 11.21 -5.28 -3.65
N MET A 53 11.56 -4.14 -4.25
CA MET A 53 12.45 -3.16 -3.62
C MET A 53 11.84 -2.60 -2.33
N ALA A 54 10.56 -2.25 -2.34
CA ALA A 54 9.86 -1.78 -1.15
C ALA A 54 9.85 -2.85 -0.04
N ILE A 55 9.55 -4.12 -0.39
CA ILE A 55 9.60 -5.25 0.55
C ILE A 55 10.99 -5.33 1.20
N VAL A 56 12.06 -5.29 0.40
CA VAL A 56 13.44 -5.38 0.89
C VAL A 56 13.78 -4.22 1.82
N GLN A 57 13.38 -2.99 1.48
CA GLN A 57 13.61 -1.80 2.31
C GLN A 57 12.91 -1.91 3.66
N HIS A 58 11.64 -2.35 3.69
CA HIS A 58 10.92 -2.59 4.93
C HIS A 58 11.60 -3.65 5.80
N LEU A 59 11.99 -4.80 5.22
CA LEU A 59 12.67 -5.87 5.95
C LEU A 59 14.04 -5.43 6.49
N LYS A 60 14.80 -4.63 5.73
CA LYS A 60 16.07 -4.04 6.19
C LYS A 60 15.88 -3.04 7.34
N ALA A 61 14.76 -2.32 7.36
CA ALA A 61 14.39 -1.44 8.46
C ALA A 61 13.88 -2.18 9.70
N GLY A 62 13.82 -3.52 9.67
CA GLY A 62 13.27 -4.33 10.76
C GLY A 62 11.74 -4.33 10.80
N HIS A 63 11.08 -3.88 9.74
CA HIS A 63 9.62 -3.91 9.61
C HIS A 63 9.18 -5.21 8.94
N GLY A 64 8.06 -5.78 9.42
CA GLY A 64 7.41 -6.90 8.75
C GLY A 64 6.70 -6.43 7.49
N VAL A 65 6.44 -7.36 6.57
CA VAL A 65 5.70 -7.05 5.35
C VAL A 65 4.56 -8.04 5.16
N THR A 66 3.39 -7.52 4.84
CA THR A 66 2.22 -8.32 4.50
C THR A 66 1.81 -8.04 3.06
N VAL A 67 1.67 -9.10 2.26
CA VAL A 67 1.09 -9.05 0.92
C VAL A 67 -0.33 -9.58 0.99
N ALA A 68 -1.30 -8.75 0.59
CA ALA A 68 -2.71 -9.09 0.59
C ALA A 68 -3.32 -8.85 -0.80
N SER A 69 -4.31 -9.68 -1.17
CA SER A 69 -5.13 -9.42 -2.34
C SER A 69 -5.94 -8.15 -2.15
N LEU A 70 -6.11 -7.37 -3.21
CA LEU A 70 -7.05 -6.25 -3.23
C LEU A 70 -8.51 -6.69 -2.99
N GLN A 71 -8.82 -7.97 -3.21
CA GLN A 71 -10.11 -8.59 -2.89
C GLN A 71 -10.18 -9.13 -1.46
N ALA A 72 -9.16 -8.89 -0.64
CA ALA A 72 -9.20 -9.23 0.77
C ALA A 72 -10.31 -8.46 1.48
N GLU A 73 -11.02 -9.15 2.36
CA GLU A 73 -12.01 -8.53 3.22
C GLU A 73 -11.40 -8.07 4.52
N LEU A 74 -11.63 -6.81 4.83
CA LEU A 74 -11.25 -6.15 6.06
C LEU A 74 -12.44 -6.05 7.00
N THR A 75 -12.15 -6.13 8.29
CA THR A 75 -13.03 -5.66 9.35
C THR A 75 -13.07 -4.13 9.37
N THR A 76 -14.07 -3.56 10.05
CA THR A 76 -14.12 -2.11 10.30
C THR A 76 -12.99 -1.61 11.19
N VAL A 77 -12.27 -2.49 11.90
CA VAL A 77 -11.10 -2.08 12.70
C VAL A 77 -9.92 -1.89 11.77
N GLU A 78 -9.57 -2.92 10.99
CA GLU A 78 -8.47 -2.89 10.03
C GLU A 78 -8.65 -1.77 8.98
N ALA A 79 -9.87 -1.59 8.47
CA ALA A 79 -10.15 -0.51 7.54
C ALA A 79 -10.01 0.89 8.18
N ALA A 80 -10.36 1.05 9.46
CA ALA A 80 -10.21 2.33 10.15
C ALA A 80 -8.74 2.66 10.42
N GLU A 81 -7.95 1.64 10.80
CA GLU A 81 -6.51 1.76 10.95
C GLU A 81 -5.84 2.13 9.61
N LEU A 82 -6.22 1.46 8.52
CA LEU A 82 -5.70 1.74 7.18
C LEU A 82 -6.00 3.16 6.69
N LEU A 83 -7.17 3.68 7.05
CA LEU A 83 -7.60 5.05 6.72
C LEU A 83 -7.11 6.09 7.74
N ASN A 84 -6.42 5.67 8.80
CA ASN A 84 -5.97 6.53 9.90
C ASN A 84 -7.12 7.35 10.54
N VAL A 85 -8.28 6.72 10.74
CA VAL A 85 -9.46 7.32 11.37
C VAL A 85 -9.98 6.48 12.53
N SER A 86 -10.81 7.07 13.39
CA SER A 86 -11.49 6.31 14.41
C SER A 86 -12.53 5.36 13.82
N ARG A 87 -12.67 4.15 14.38
CA ARG A 87 -13.72 3.20 13.97
C ARG A 87 -15.14 3.78 14.01
N PRO A 88 -15.56 4.57 15.02
CA PRO A 88 -16.88 5.21 15.00
C PRO A 88 -17.07 6.17 13.83
N HIS A 89 -16.02 6.91 13.43
CA HIS A 89 -16.08 7.78 12.26
C HIS A 89 -16.25 6.97 10.97
N LEU A 90 -15.48 5.89 10.79
CA LEU A 90 -15.65 4.99 9.65
C LEU A 90 -17.07 4.43 9.56
N ILE A 91 -17.67 4.00 10.68
CA ILE A 91 -19.05 3.49 10.68
C ILE A 91 -20.03 4.54 10.16
N LYS A 92 -19.89 5.80 10.59
CA LYS A 92 -20.75 6.91 10.08
C LYS A 92 -20.58 7.12 8.58
N LEU A 93 -19.36 7.02 8.06
CA LEU A 93 -19.09 7.13 6.61
C LEU A 93 -19.80 6.00 5.84
N LEU A 94 -19.73 4.77 6.34
CA LEU A 94 -20.36 3.62 5.72
C LEU A 94 -21.89 3.73 5.75
N ASP A 95 -22.47 4.15 6.88
CA ASP A 95 -23.91 4.36 7.01
C ASP A 95 -24.40 5.51 6.10
N GLY A 96 -23.53 6.49 5.83
CA GLY A 96 -23.75 7.55 4.84
C GLY A 96 -23.49 7.14 3.39
N GLY A 97 -23.13 5.88 3.12
CA GLY A 97 -22.92 5.38 1.75
C GLY A 97 -21.61 5.82 1.09
N ALA A 98 -20.58 6.20 1.85
CA ALA A 98 -19.32 6.69 1.30
C ALA A 98 -18.59 5.68 0.38
N PHE A 99 -18.73 4.38 0.66
CA PHE A 99 -18.22 3.29 -0.18
C PHE A 99 -18.85 1.93 0.21
N PRO A 100 -18.75 0.91 -0.66
CA PRO A 100 -19.43 -0.37 -0.46
C PRO A 100 -18.94 -1.14 0.78
N PHE A 101 -19.85 -1.88 1.39
CA PHE A 101 -19.56 -2.92 2.37
C PHE A 101 -20.61 -4.03 2.27
N ARG A 102 -20.30 -5.20 2.83
CA ARG A 102 -21.27 -6.29 2.99
C ARG A 102 -21.44 -6.66 4.46
N MET A 103 -22.59 -7.26 4.77
CA MET A 103 -22.87 -7.79 6.10
C MET A 103 -22.50 -9.28 6.19
N VAL A 104 -21.87 -9.65 7.30
CA VAL A 104 -21.64 -11.05 7.73
C VAL A 104 -22.18 -11.17 9.15
N GLY A 105 -23.37 -11.75 9.27
CA GLY A 105 -24.12 -11.68 10.52
C GLY A 105 -24.37 -10.21 10.91
N THR A 106 -23.84 -9.81 12.06
CA THR A 106 -23.95 -8.42 12.57
C THR A 106 -22.74 -7.55 12.24
N HIS A 107 -21.72 -8.09 11.55
CA HIS A 107 -20.48 -7.38 11.28
C HIS A 107 -20.37 -6.92 9.83
N ARG A 108 -19.82 -5.74 9.62
CA ARG A 108 -19.46 -5.24 8.28
C ARG A 108 -18.13 -5.85 7.83
N ARG A 109 -18.04 -6.10 6.52
CA ARG A 109 -16.82 -6.50 5.79
C ARG A 109 -16.66 -5.58 4.60
N LEU A 110 -15.43 -5.11 4.40
CA LEU A 110 -15.07 -4.15 3.37
C LEU A 110 -14.00 -4.75 2.48
N LEU A 111 -14.05 -4.56 1.16
CA LEU A 111 -12.96 -4.98 0.31
C LEU A 111 -11.81 -3.98 0.42
N LEU A 112 -10.58 -4.48 0.51
CA LEU A 112 -9.38 -3.64 0.56
C LEU A 112 -9.34 -2.65 -0.62
N VAL A 113 -9.72 -3.09 -1.83
CA VAL A 113 -9.80 -2.23 -3.02
C VAL A 113 -10.72 -1.02 -2.82
N ASP A 114 -11.88 -1.20 -2.19
CA ASP A 114 -12.84 -0.11 -1.98
C ASP A 114 -12.35 0.88 -0.92
N VAL A 115 -11.69 0.36 0.12
CA VAL A 115 -11.08 1.18 1.18
C VAL A 115 -9.94 2.03 0.62
N LEU A 116 -9.04 1.44 -0.17
CA LEU A 116 -7.95 2.16 -0.83
C LEU A 116 -8.47 3.20 -1.82
N ALA A 117 -9.48 2.85 -2.63
CA ALA A 117 -10.09 3.79 -3.57
C ALA A 117 -10.74 4.97 -2.83
N TYR A 118 -11.35 4.76 -1.66
CA TYR A 118 -11.85 5.85 -0.83
C TYR A 118 -10.72 6.76 -0.33
N ARG A 119 -9.64 6.18 0.21
CA ARG A 119 -8.46 6.94 0.65
C ARG A 119 -7.90 7.80 -0.47
N ASP A 120 -7.68 7.22 -1.64
CA ASP A 120 -7.06 7.91 -2.76
C ASP A 120 -7.93 9.10 -3.25
N ARG A 121 -9.27 8.98 -3.17
CA ARG A 121 -10.18 10.12 -3.41
C ARG A 121 -10.04 11.21 -2.35
N GLN A 122 -9.91 10.86 -1.06
CA GLN A 122 -9.72 11.84 0.01
C GLN A 122 -8.38 12.57 -0.12
N ASP A 123 -7.32 11.85 -0.45
CA ASP A 123 -6.00 12.43 -0.67
C ASP A 123 -6.00 13.42 -1.84
N ALA A 124 -6.74 13.12 -2.92
CA ALA A 124 -6.90 14.04 -4.05
C ALA A 124 -7.61 15.34 -3.64
N VAL A 125 -8.72 15.23 -2.89
CA VAL A 125 -9.46 16.41 -2.38
C VAL A 125 -8.59 17.23 -1.42
N ALA A 126 -7.82 16.58 -0.55
CA ALA A 126 -6.94 17.26 0.39
C ALA A 126 -5.82 18.04 -0.33
N ARG A 127 -5.24 17.46 -1.39
CA ARG A 127 -4.24 18.14 -2.22
C ARG A 127 -4.83 19.36 -2.93
N GLU A 128 -6.00 19.21 -3.54
CA GLU A 128 -6.66 20.33 -4.23
C GLU A 128 -6.99 21.48 -3.28
N ALA A 129 -7.45 21.17 -2.06
CA ALA A 129 -7.70 22.19 -1.04
C ALA A 129 -6.42 22.90 -0.59
N LEU A 130 -5.31 22.16 -0.46
CA LEU A 130 -4.01 22.75 -0.11
C LEU A 130 -3.50 23.67 -1.23
N ASP A 131 -3.55 23.22 -2.48
CA ASP A 131 -3.14 24.00 -3.64
C ASP A 131 -3.95 25.31 -3.75
N GLU A 132 -5.26 25.25 -3.44
CA GLU A 132 -6.11 26.43 -3.39
C GLU A 132 -5.70 27.41 -2.26
N LEU A 133 -5.41 26.90 -1.06
CA LEU A 133 -4.93 27.75 0.03
C LEU A 133 -3.59 28.40 -0.29
N THR A 134 -2.68 27.69 -0.97
CA THR A 134 -1.40 28.23 -1.43
C THR A 134 -1.61 29.36 -2.45
N ARG A 135 -2.45 29.14 -3.47
CA ARG A 135 -2.78 30.19 -4.45
C ARG A 135 -3.38 31.43 -3.79
N GLN A 136 -4.33 31.24 -2.87
CA GLN A 136 -4.93 32.36 -2.14
C GLN A 136 -3.90 33.12 -1.29
N ALA A 137 -2.93 32.43 -0.70
CA ALA A 137 -1.86 33.06 0.07
C ALA A 137 -0.86 33.83 -0.82
N GLU A 138 -0.54 33.31 -2.00
CA GLU A 138 0.27 34.00 -3.02
C GLU A 138 -0.44 35.25 -3.55
N ASP A 139 -1.74 35.16 -3.86
CA ASP A 139 -2.56 36.30 -4.29
C ASP A 139 -2.65 37.40 -3.22
N LEU A 140 -2.58 37.02 -1.93
CA LEU A 140 -2.56 37.93 -0.79
C LEU A 140 -1.15 38.48 -0.46
N GLY A 141 -0.12 38.09 -1.21
CA GLY A 141 1.27 38.52 -0.99
C GLY A 141 1.88 38.03 0.32
N LEU A 142 1.42 36.88 0.83
CA LEU A 142 1.89 36.29 2.09
C LEU A 142 3.11 35.37 1.92
N TYR A 143 3.59 35.19 0.68
CA TYR A 143 4.80 34.46 0.32
C TYR A 143 5.62 35.28 -0.70
N ASP A 144 6.86 35.62 -0.34
CA ASP A 144 7.94 36.13 -1.22
C ASP A 144 8.95 34.99 -1.52
#